data_AF-A0A7S3CKI7-F1
#
_entry.id   AF-A0A7S3CKI7-F1
#
_cell.length_a   1.000
_cell.length_b   1.000
_cell.length_c   1.000
_cell.angle_alpha   90.00
_cell.angle_beta   90.00
_cell.angle_gamma   90.00
#
_symmetry.space_group_name_H-M   'P 1'
#
loop_
_entity.id
_entity.type
_entity.pdbx_description
1 polymer ?
#
loop_
_entity_poly.entity_id
_entity_poly.type
_entity_poly.pdbx_seq_one_letter_code
_entity_poly.pdbx_strand_id
1 'polypeptide(L)'
;MVKQKKAVEKQVKQVKKMTEFETFLALIKGYCGSVILFCPKAFANGGYFYSSFTLWVSCLFTTVCALKLIECGQRYNCYSYSLIVKKAFGKKGRLMLDLMIAFSQ
;
A
#
# COMPACT_ATOMS: atom_id res chain seq x y z
N MET A 1 2.14 1.06 27.83
CA MET A 1 1.49 1.44 26.54
C MET A 1 1.57 2.94 26.20
N VAL A 2 1.58 3.85 27.19
CA VAL A 2 1.58 5.33 26.98
C VAL A 2 2.81 5.87 26.23
N LYS A 3 4.03 5.36 26.49
CA LYS A 3 5.25 5.75 25.73
C LYS A 3 5.18 5.44 24.23
N GLN A 4 4.46 4.38 23.84
CA GLN A 4 4.34 4.00 22.42
C GLN A 4 3.40 4.93 21.66
N LYS A 5 2.28 5.35 22.27
CA LYS A 5 1.34 6.31 21.67
C LYS A 5 2.01 7.67 21.42
N LYS A 6 2.75 8.22 22.40
CA LYS A 6 3.50 9.48 22.25
C LYS A 6 4.57 9.41 21.15
N ALA A 7 5.30 8.30 21.01
CA ALA A 7 6.31 8.14 19.96
C ALA A 7 5.67 8.00 18.56
N VAL A 8 4.48 7.41 18.47
CA VAL A 8 3.71 7.34 17.22
C VAL A 8 3.17 8.71 16.84
N GLU A 9 2.59 9.48 17.76
CA GLU A 9 2.13 10.85 17.49
C GLU A 9 3.27 11.76 17.02
N LYS A 10 4.46 11.63 17.60
CA LYS A 10 5.65 12.38 17.17
C LYS A 10 6.09 12.01 15.75
N GLN A 11 5.94 10.75 15.36
CA GLN A 11 6.25 10.24 14.02
C GLN A 11 5.15 10.63 13.01
N VAL A 12 3.88 10.61 13.40
CA VAL A 12 2.75 11.04 12.55
C VAL A 12 2.85 12.53 12.24
N LYS A 13 3.28 13.37 13.19
CA LYS A 13 3.55 14.80 12.95
C LYS A 13 4.72 15.08 11.99
N GLN A 14 5.66 14.13 11.86
CA GLN A 14 6.84 14.26 11.00
C GLN A 14 6.60 13.74 9.57
N VAL A 15 5.56 12.95 9.34
CA VAL A 15 5.22 12.50 7.98
C VAL A 15 4.61 13.67 7.23
N LYS A 16 5.39 14.24 6.29
CA LYS A 16 4.91 15.26 5.35
C LYS A 16 3.75 14.67 4.55
N LYS A 17 2.57 15.29 4.65
CA LYS A 17 1.42 14.95 3.81
C LYS A 17 1.78 15.29 2.37
N MET A 18 1.78 14.28 1.49
CA MET A 18 1.86 14.52 0.05
C MET A 18 0.55 15.14 -0.43
N THR A 19 0.67 16.03 -1.40
CA THR A 19 -0.49 16.59 -2.09
C THR A 19 -1.17 15.49 -2.91
N GLU A 20 -2.47 15.62 -3.19
CA GLU A 20 -3.23 14.64 -3.98
C GLU A 20 -2.57 14.37 -5.33
N PHE A 21 -2.03 15.43 -5.96
CA PHE A 21 -1.30 15.35 -7.22
C PHE A 21 0.04 14.61 -7.10
N GLU A 22 0.81 14.86 -6.03
CA GLU A 22 2.06 14.14 -5.77
C GLU A 22 1.80 12.66 -5.53
N THR A 23 0.73 12.33 -4.81
CA THR A 23 0.30 10.96 -4.54
C THR A 23 -0.12 10.25 -5.83
N PHE A 24 -0.88 10.93 -6.70
CA PHE A 24 -1.27 10.40 -8.00
C PHE A 24 -0.06 10.10 -8.90
N LEU A 25 0.89 11.04 -9.00
CA LEU A 25 2.12 10.84 -9.77
C LEU A 25 2.98 9.71 -9.19
N ALA A 26 3.06 9.60 -7.86
CA ALA A 26 3.78 8.50 -7.20
C ALA A 26 3.14 7.14 -7.50
N LEU A 27 1.81 7.05 -7.48
CA LEU A 27 1.07 5.83 -7.83
C LEU A 27 1.27 5.44 -9.29
N ILE A 28 1.19 6.39 -10.23
CA ILE A 28 1.45 6.12 -11.65
C ILE A 28 2.88 5.61 -11.83
N LYS A 29 3.87 6.32 -11.30
CA LYS A 29 5.28 5.96 -11.45
C LYS A 29 5.59 4.58 -10.85
N GLY A 30 5.05 4.29 -9.68
CA GLY A 30 5.29 3.03 -8.98
C GLY A 30 4.55 1.85 -9.60
N TYR A 31 3.30 2.04 -10.02
CA TYR A 31 2.43 0.94 -10.43
C TYR A 31 2.43 0.71 -11.95
N CYS A 32 2.31 1.76 -12.77
CA CYS A 32 2.28 1.58 -14.23
C CYS A 32 3.61 1.04 -14.77
N GLY A 33 4.75 1.43 -14.18
CA GLY A 33 6.06 0.93 -14.60
C GLY A 33 6.17 -0.59 -14.47
N SER A 34 5.83 -1.13 -13.30
CA SER A 34 5.84 -2.58 -13.06
C SER A 34 4.81 -3.30 -13.93
N VAL A 35 3.57 -2.79 -14.00
CA VAL A 35 2.49 -3.45 -14.76
C VAL A 35 2.83 -3.53 -16.25
N ILE A 36 3.37 -2.48 -16.86
CA ILE A 36 3.74 -2.47 -18.28
C ILE A 36 4.85 -3.49 -18.58
N LEU A 37 5.79 -3.70 -17.67
CA LEU A 37 6.87 -4.68 -17.84
C LEU A 37 6.38 -6.12 -17.68
N PHE A 38 5.47 -6.38 -16.75
CA PHE A 38 4.97 -7.73 -16.47
C PHE A 38 3.81 -8.16 -17.39
N CYS A 39 2.99 -7.22 -17.88
CA CYS A 39 1.84 -7.49 -18.72
C CYS A 39 2.15 -8.28 -20.00
N PRO A 40 3.10 -7.87 -20.88
CA PRO A 40 3.35 -8.61 -22.13
C PRO A 40 3.82 -10.05 -21.88
N LYS A 41 4.62 -10.26 -20.84
CA LYS A 41 5.10 -11.59 -20.44
C LYS A 41 3.99 -12.46 -19.85
N ALA A 42 3.08 -11.86 -19.07
CA ALA A 42 1.90 -12.54 -18.56
C ALA A 42 0.94 -12.94 -19.68
N PHE A 43 0.70 -12.07 -20.67
CA PHE A 43 -0.17 -12.34 -21.81
C PHE A 43 0.42 -13.40 -22.76
N ALA A 44 1.74 -13.41 -22.95
CA ALA A 44 2.41 -14.45 -23.75
C ALA A 44 2.31 -15.85 -23.13
N ASN A 45 2.34 -15.96 -21.80
CA ASN A 45 2.26 -17.26 -21.10
C ASN A 45 0.82 -17.70 -20.77
N GLY A 46 -0.11 -16.77 -20.54
CA GLY A 46 -1.47 -17.07 -20.07
C GLY A 46 -2.53 -17.11 -21.17
N GLY A 47 -2.23 -16.63 -22.38
CA GLY A 47 -3.23 -16.46 -23.45
C GLY A 47 -4.13 -15.24 -23.23
N TYR A 48 -4.70 -14.70 -24.30
CA TYR A 48 -5.37 -13.38 -24.29
C TYR A 48 -6.61 -13.28 -23.39
N PHE A 49 -7.43 -14.34 -23.34
CA PHE A 49 -8.69 -14.32 -22.59
C PHE A 49 -8.49 -14.51 -21.08
N TYR A 50 -7.70 -15.52 -20.70
CA TYR A 50 -7.42 -15.82 -19.30
C TYR A 50 -6.59 -14.71 -18.64
N SER A 51 -5.64 -14.10 -19.37
CA SER A 51 -4.86 -12.97 -18.87
C SER A 51 -5.73 -11.73 -18.64
N SER A 52 -6.68 -11.41 -19.53
CA SER A 52 -7.60 -10.28 -19.32
C SER A 52 -8.52 -10.52 -18.12
N PHE A 53 -9.07 -11.74 -17.97
CA PHE A 53 -9.96 -12.06 -16.86
C PHE A 53 -9.24 -11.97 -15.51
N THR A 54 -8.05 -12.57 -15.40
CA THR A 54 -7.26 -12.53 -14.15
C THR A 54 -6.82 -11.11 -13.80
N LEU A 55 -6.46 -10.29 -14.80
CA LEU A 55 -6.12 -8.89 -14.60
C LEU A 55 -7.32 -8.11 -14.06
N TRP A 56 -8.51 -8.32 -14.60
CA TRP A 56 -9.74 -7.70 -14.12
C TRP A 56 -10.05 -8.06 -12.66
N VAL A 57 -9.93 -9.35 -12.29
CA VAL A 57 -10.10 -9.81 -10.90
C VAL A 57 -9.06 -9.18 -9.97
N SER A 58 -7.80 -9.10 -10.40
CA SER A 58 -6.72 -8.48 -9.62
C SER A 58 -6.93 -6.99 -9.39
N CYS A 59 -7.49 -6.28 -10.39
CA CYS A 59 -7.87 -4.88 -10.26
C CYS A 59 -8.95 -4.71 -9.20
N LEU A 60 -10.03 -5.50 -9.24
CA LEU A 60 -11.09 -5.45 -8.23
C LEU A 60 -10.56 -5.69 -6.82
N PHE A 61 -9.72 -6.71 -6.65
CA PHE A 61 -9.12 -7.02 -5.36
C PHE A 61 -8.23 -5.87 -4.84
N THR A 62 -7.41 -5.31 -5.73
CA THR A 62 -6.54 -4.17 -5.41
C THR A 62 -7.35 -2.94 -5.00
N THR A 63 -8.46 -2.67 -5.70
CA THR A 63 -9.38 -1.56 -5.35
C THR A 63 -10.00 -1.76 -3.97
N VAL A 64 -10.48 -2.96 -3.65
CA VAL A 64 -11.06 -3.26 -2.33
C VAL A 64 -10.04 -3.05 -1.21
N CYS A 65 -8.81 -3.55 -1.40
CA CYS A 65 -7.70 -3.33 -0.45
C CYS A 65 -7.37 -1.84 -0.30
N ALA A 66 -7.30 -1.09 -1.40
CA ALA A 66 -7.02 0.35 -1.38
C ALA A 66 -8.10 1.13 -0.61
N LEU A 67 -9.38 0.81 -0.82
CA LEU A 67 -10.49 1.44 -0.09
C LEU A 67 -10.39 1.20 1.42
N LYS A 68 -10.12 -0.05 1.84
CA LYS A 68 -9.93 -0.38 3.26
C LYS A 68 -8.74 0.33 3.87
N LEU A 69 -7.65 0.49 3.11
CA LEU A 69 -6.48 1.21 3.55
C LEU A 69 -6.78 2.71 3.75
N ILE A 70 -7.51 3.34 2.82
CA ILE A 70 -7.92 4.74 2.93
C ILE A 70 -8.84 4.93 4.13
N GLU A 71 -9.82 4.06 4.34
CA GLU A 71 -10.74 4.08 5.50
C GLU A 71 -9.96 4.06 6.83
N CYS A 72 -8.95 3.18 6.92
CA CYS A 72 -8.08 3.10 8.09
C CYS A 72 -7.18 4.34 8.24
N GLY A 73 -6.64 4.87 7.14
CA GLY A 73 -5.81 6.08 7.14
C GLY A 73 -6.58 7.32 7.62
N GLN A 74 -7.82 7.47 7.17
CA GLN A 74 -8.73 8.54 7.59
C GLN A 74 -9.10 8.42 9.07
N ARG A 75 -9.47 7.22 9.54
CA ARG A 75 -9.84 6.99 10.96
C ARG A 75 -8.72 7.31 11.93
N TYR A 76 -7.47 7.08 11.54
CA TYR A 76 -6.32 7.28 12.40
C TYR A 76 -5.56 8.59 12.16
N ASN A 77 -5.96 9.40 11.17
CA ASN A 77 -5.25 10.60 10.69
C ASN A 77 -3.75 10.33 10.43
N CYS A 78 -3.45 9.15 9.89
CA CYS A 78 -2.09 8.69 9.63
C CYS A 78 -2.01 8.24 8.17
N TYR A 79 -1.10 8.82 7.39
CA TYR A 79 -0.98 8.52 5.95
C TYR A 79 0.16 7.54 5.62
N SER A 80 0.88 7.06 6.63
CA SER A 80 1.95 6.07 6.48
C SER A 80 1.47 4.67 6.86
N TYR A 81 1.61 3.71 5.95
CA TYR A 81 1.17 2.32 6.10
C TYR A 81 1.73 1.65 7.36
N SER A 82 3.05 1.74 7.60
CA SER A 82 3.69 1.16 8.80
C SER A 82 3.22 1.82 10.11
N LEU A 83 2.77 3.08 10.09
CA LEU A 83 2.21 3.76 11.26
C LEU A 83 0.76 3.34 11.53
N ILE A 84 -0.05 3.16 10.48
CA ILE A 84 -1.42 2.65 10.59
C ILE A 84 -1.38 1.25 11.25
N VAL A 85 -0.52 0.36 10.77
CA VAL A 85 -0.40 -0.99 11.33
C VAL A 85 0.19 -0.99 12.74
N LYS A 86 1.14 -0.09 13.04
CA LYS A 86 1.62 0.08 14.43
C LYS A 86 0.50 0.52 15.38
N LYS A 87 -0.47 1.29 14.91
CA LYS A 87 -1.60 1.78 15.70
C LYS A 87 -2.68 0.71 15.86
N ALA A 88 -2.89 -0.12 14.84
CA ALA A 88 -3.86 -1.22 14.87
C ALA A 88 -3.34 -2.49 15.60
N PHE A 89 -2.13 -2.95 15.30
CA PHE A 89 -1.55 -4.23 15.78
C PHE A 89 -0.37 -4.06 16.76
N GLY A 90 0.08 -2.83 17.03
CA GLY A 90 1.18 -2.56 17.96
C GLY A 90 2.58 -2.74 17.36
N LYS A 91 3.61 -2.76 18.22
CA LYS A 91 5.03 -2.80 17.80
C LYS A 91 5.43 -4.09 17.07
N LYS A 92 4.93 -5.26 17.52
CA LYS A 92 5.26 -6.55 16.90
C LYS A 92 4.68 -6.63 15.47
N GLY A 93 3.45 -6.14 15.27
CA GLY A 93 2.82 -6.07 13.94
C GLY A 93 3.57 -5.17 12.96
N ARG A 94 4.08 -4.02 13.41
CA ARG A 94 4.93 -3.16 12.56
C ARG A 94 6.22 -3.86 12.14
N LEU A 95 6.90 -4.54 13.06
CA LEU A 95 8.15 -5.22 12.73
C LEU A 95 7.93 -6.30 11.67
N MET A 96 6.87 -7.09 11.81
CA MET A 96 6.53 -8.14 10.85
C MET A 96 6.20 -7.56 9.47
N LEU A 97 5.47 -6.44 9.44
CA LEU A 97 5.12 -5.76 8.19
C LEU A 97 6.34 -5.12 7.52
N ASP A 98 7.18 -4.42 8.27
CA ASP A 98 8.40 -3.81 7.72
C ASP A 98 9.33 -4.92 7.16
N LEU A 99 9.36 -6.10 7.79
CA LEU A 99 10.04 -7.30 7.24
C LEU A 99 9.39 -7.83 5.95
N MET A 100 8.06 -7.91 5.89
CA MET A 100 7.35 -8.34 4.69
C MET A 100 7.58 -7.39 3.51
N ILE A 101 7.60 -6.07 3.76
CA ILE A 101 7.90 -5.08 2.72
C ILE A 101 9.34 -5.22 2.23
N ALA A 102 10.30 -5.38 3.16
CA ALA A 102 11.70 -5.56 2.80
C ALA A 102 11.96 -6.84 1.99
N PHE A 103 11.14 -7.88 2.18
CA PHE A 103 11.22 -9.11 1.39
C PHE A 103 10.51 -9.01 0.04
N SER A 104 9.50 -8.14 -0.07
CA SER A 104 8.63 -8.03 -1.25
C SER A 104 9.04 -6.96 -2.27
N GLN A 105 9.77 -5.93 -1.86
CA GLN A 105 10.32 -4.89 -2.76
C GLN A 105 11.59 -5.38 -3.46
#